data_AF-A0A1Y4UM86-F1
#
_entry.id   AF-A0A1Y4UM86-F1
#
_cell.length_a   1.000
_cell.length_b   1.000
_cell.length_c   1.000
_cell.angle_alpha   90.00
_cell.angle_beta   90.00
_cell.angle_gamma   90.00
#
_symmetry.space_group_name_H-M   'P 1'
#
loop_
_entity.id
_entity.type
_entity.pdbx_description
1 polymer ?
#
loop_
_entity_poly.entity_id
_entity_poly.type
_entity_poly.pdbx_seq_one_letter_code
_entity_poly.pdbx_strand_id
1 'polypeptide(L)' 'MKKSKDKNDDDIKWALKYARELMSMDWRVRSDCALDGEFYGWYGLTPEEFIKKYSKEYEDESMGD' A
#
# COMPACT_ATOMS: atom_id res chain seq x y z
N MET A 1 -10.25 12.54 -23.23
CA MET A 1 -9.96 11.26 -22.54
C MET A 1 -9.15 11.53 -21.28
N LYS A 2 -9.81 11.80 -20.15
CA LYS A 2 -9.21 11.75 -18.80
C LYS A 2 -9.72 10.45 -18.18
N LYS A 3 -9.03 9.34 -18.40
CA LYS A 3 -9.42 8.01 -17.84
C LYS A 3 -8.24 7.21 -17.29
N SER A 4 -7.01 7.69 -17.48
CA SER A 4 -5.80 6.95 -17.11
C SER A 4 -5.24 7.32 -15.74
N LYS A 5 -5.75 8.40 -15.11
CA LYS A 5 -5.24 8.86 -13.81
C LYS A 5 -6.02 8.21 -12.65
N ASP A 6 -7.35 8.19 -12.75
CA ASP A 6 -8.23 7.61 -11.71
C ASP A 6 -7.98 6.12 -11.42
N LYS A 7 -7.71 5.30 -12.45
CA LYS A 7 -7.40 3.87 -12.25
C LYS A 7 -6.11 3.62 -11.48
N ASN A 8 -5.15 4.54 -11.56
CA ASN A 8 -3.87 4.42 -10.89
C ASN A 8 -4.00 4.86 -9.41
N ASP A 9 -4.84 5.87 -9.16
CA ASP A 9 -5.21 6.31 -7.81
C ASP A 9 -5.96 5.22 -7.02
N ASP A 10 -6.94 4.53 -7.62
CA ASP A 10 -7.66 3.43 -6.94
C ASP A 10 -6.73 2.25 -6.60
N ASP A 11 -5.79 1.92 -7.50
CA ASP A 11 -4.81 0.85 -7.30
C ASP A 11 -3.83 1.20 -6.18
N ILE A 12 -3.34 2.44 -6.14
CA ILE A 12 -2.47 2.92 -5.06
C ILE A 12 -3.21 2.97 -3.72
N LYS A 13 -4.48 3.40 -3.69
CA LYS A 13 -5.31 3.38 -2.46
C LYS A 13 -5.49 1.96 -1.94
N TRP A 14 -5.74 1.00 -2.83
CA TRP A 14 -5.85 -0.42 -2.46
C TRP A 14 -4.51 -0.96 -1.94
N ALA A 15 -3.41 -0.70 -2.64
CA ALA A 15 -2.07 -1.12 -2.25
C ALA A 15 -1.63 -0.51 -0.90
N LEU A 16 -1.96 0.76 -0.64
CA LEU A 16 -1.73 1.43 0.65
C LEU A 16 -2.50 0.76 1.79
N LYS A 17 -3.78 0.45 1.57
CA LYS A 17 -4.60 -0.27 2.55
C LYS A 17 -3.99 -1.64 2.84
N TYR A 18 -3.66 -2.41 1.80
CA TYR A 18 -3.08 -3.73 1.95
C TYR A 18 -1.72 -3.68 2.66
N ALA A 19 -0.85 -2.73 2.32
CA ALA A 19 0.42 -2.51 3.01
C ALA A 19 0.22 -2.21 4.50
N ARG A 20 -0.76 -1.38 4.88
CA ARG A 20 -1.07 -1.06 6.28
C ARG A 20 -1.61 -2.29 7.03
N GLU A 21 -2.44 -3.09 6.38
CA GLU A 21 -2.92 -4.37 6.94
C GLU A 21 -1.75 -5.32 7.19
N LEU A 22 -0.83 -5.47 6.23
CA LEU A 22 0.41 -6.24 6.42
C LEU A 22 1.21 -5.72 7.62
N MET A 23 1.49 -4.41 7.69
CA MET A 23 2.25 -3.83 8.79
C MET A 23 1.57 -3.99 10.17
N SER A 24 0.26 -4.22 10.20
CA SER A 24 -0.49 -4.50 11.42
C SER A 24 -0.44 -5.98 11.84
N MET A 25 0.02 -6.88 10.95
CA MET A 25 0.24 -8.30 11.25
C MET A 25 1.57 -8.54 11.95
N ASP A 26 1.61 -9.60 12.76
CA ASP A 26 2.86 -10.07 13.36
C ASP A 26 3.90 -10.37 12.28
N TRP A 27 5.14 -9.92 12.50
CA TRP A 27 6.22 -10.04 11.52
C TRP A 27 6.53 -11.50 11.17
N ARG A 28 6.29 -12.45 12.09
CA ARG A 28 6.47 -13.88 11.81
C ARG A 28 5.46 -14.38 10.80
N VAL A 29 4.21 -13.92 10.88
CA VAL A 29 3.16 -14.29 9.91
C VAL A 29 3.53 -13.76 8.53
N ARG A 30 3.98 -12.51 8.45
CA ARG A 30 4.44 -11.91 7.19
C ARG A 30 5.64 -12.64 6.58
N SER A 31 6.57 -13.08 7.42
CA SER A 31 7.75 -13.83 6.99
C SER A 31 7.40 -15.26 6.56
N ASP A 32 6.62 -16.00 7.35
CA ASP A 32 6.23 -17.39 7.06
C ASP A 32 5.38 -17.48 5.78
N CYS A 33 4.50 -16.51 5.56
CA CYS A 33 3.65 -16.45 4.38
C CYS A 33 4.30 -15.69 3.21
N ALA A 34 5.55 -15.21 3.34
CA ALA A 34 6.26 -14.43 2.32
C ALA A 34 5.50 -13.19 1.79
N LEU A 35 4.59 -12.63 2.60
CA LEU A 35 3.66 -11.56 2.17
C LEU A 35 4.39 -10.27 1.78
N ASP A 36 5.48 -9.94 2.49
CA ASP A 36 6.31 -8.78 2.15
C ASP A 36 6.99 -8.96 0.79
N GLY A 37 7.34 -10.20 0.44
CA GLY A 37 7.91 -10.57 -0.86
C GLY A 37 6.89 -10.55 -1.98
N GLU A 38 5.67 -11.05 -1.75
CA GLU A 38 4.56 -10.96 -2.71
C GLU A 38 4.19 -9.50 -2.99
N PHE A 39 4.07 -8.68 -1.94
CA PHE A 39 3.81 -7.26 -2.08
C PHE A 39 4.90 -6.56 -2.90
N TYR A 40 6.18 -6.84 -2.60
CA TYR A 40 7.30 -6.31 -3.38
C TYR A 40 7.25 -6.76 -4.84
N GLY A 41 6.85 -8.00 -5.11
CA GLY A 41 6.70 -8.53 -6.47
C GLY A 41 5.65 -7.78 -7.29
N TRP A 42 4.57 -7.33 -6.67
CA TRP A 42 3.50 -6.58 -7.34
C TRP A 42 3.83 -5.09 -7.50
N TYR A 43 4.42 -4.47 -6.48
CA TYR A 43 4.53 -3.00 -6.40
C TYR A 43 5.96 -2.46 -6.45
N GLY A 44 6.98 -3.33 -6.42
CA GLY A 44 8.40 -2.98 -6.51
C GLY A 44 8.97 -2.27 -5.27
N LEU A 45 8.21 -2.18 -4.19
CA LEU A 45 8.57 -1.58 -2.92
C LEU A 45 8.11 -2.47 -1.77
N THR A 46 8.84 -2.46 -0.66
CA THR A 46 8.35 -3.13 0.55
C THR A 46 7.10 -2.41 1.08
N PRO A 47 6.23 -3.09 1.85
CA PRO A 47 5.04 -2.45 2.43
C PRO A 47 5.36 -1.16 3.19
N GLU A 48 6.46 -1.15 3.96
CA GLU A 48 6.89 0.03 4.72
C GLU A 48 7.33 1.18 3.80
N GLU A 49 8.13 0.91 2.77
CA GLU A 49 8.56 1.93 1.81
C GLU A 49 7.40 2.47 0.99
N PHE A 50 6.44 1.61 0.63
CA PHE A 50 5.23 2.00 -0.09
C PHE A 50 4.39 2.97 0.75
N ILE A 51 4.17 2.64 2.03
CA ILE A 51 3.48 3.55 2.96
C ILE A 51 4.27 4.86 3.08
N LYS A 52 5.58 4.83 3.34
CA LYS A 52 6.36 6.08 3.47
C LYS A 52 6.28 6.98 2.24
N LYS A 53 6.26 6.38 1.05
CA LYS A 53 6.21 7.10 -0.22
C LYS A 53 4.82 7.69 -0.50
N TYR A 54 3.78 6.90 -0.35
CA TYR A 54 2.43 7.28 -0.78
C TYR A 54 1.52 7.76 0.37
N SER A 55 1.83 7.47 1.63
CA SER A 55 0.99 7.90 2.77
C SER A 55 0.91 9.42 2.87
N LYS A 56 1.98 10.16 2.53
CA LYS A 56 1.91 11.63 2.45
C LYS A 56 1.03 12.17 1.33
N GLU A 57 0.92 11.44 0.21
CA GLU A 57 0.09 11.85 -0.92
C GLU A 57 -1.40 11.53 -0.69
N TYR A 58 -1.71 10.58 0.21
CA TYR A 58 -3.07 10.06 0.42
C TYR A 58 -3.62 10.20 1.85
N GLU A 59 -2.83 10.62 2.86
CA GLU A 59 -3.32 10.92 4.21
C GLU A 59 -4.22 12.17 4.25
N ASP A 60 -4.03 13.11 3.33
CA ASP A 60 -4.77 14.39 3.28
C ASP A 60 -6.26 14.20 2.93
N GLU A 61 -6.65 13.06 2.37
CA GLU A 61 -8.05 12.75 2.00
C GLU A 61 -8.85 11.99 3.10
N SER A 62 -8.26 11.64 4.25
CA SER A 62 -8.93 10.78 5.27
C SER A 62 -9.02 11.36 6.69
N MET A 63 -8.87 12.67 6.87
CA MET A 63 -9.21 13.37 8.13
C MET A 63 -10.13 14.57 7.85
N GLY A 64 -11.34 14.28 7.39
CA GLY A 64 -12.43 15.25 7.31
C GLY A 64 -13.69 14.65 7.90
N ASP A 65 -13.75 14.60 9.23
CA ASP A 65 -14.97 14.42 10.03
C ASP A 65 -14.97 15.47 11.14
#